data_AF-A0A7Y3PFZ6-F1
#
_entry.id   AF-A0A7Y3PFZ6-F1
#
_cell.length_a   1.000
_cell.length_b   1.000
_cell.length_c   1.000
_cell.angle_alpha   90.00
_cell.angle_beta   90.00
_cell.angle_gamma   90.00
#
_symmetry.space_group_name_H-M   'P 1'
#
loop_
_entity.id
_entity.type
_entity.pdbx_description
1 polymer ?
#
loop_
_entity_poly.entity_id
_entity_poly.type
_entity_poly.pdbx_seq_one_letter_code
_entity_poly.pdbx_strand_id
1 'polypeptide(L)'
;MGLIGKIVRTGRVAEKTADRDPSEPDAVERLHGSLQLRHVDVGSCNGCEIEISGCFSPVYDAERYGVRLVASPRHADGLLVTGVVTQNMSRALQETLDAVPAPALVIAVGDCAVSGGIFLDSYAVRGQLSDLVDVDFEIPGCPPDPSQIIGVLRCVTGR
;
A
#
# COMPACT_ATOMS: atom_id res chain seq x y z
N MET A 1 24.94 28.74 -15.97
CA MET A 1 24.67 27.29 -16.13
C MET A 1 23.24 27.11 -16.61
N GLY A 2 23.04 26.63 -17.84
CA GLY A 2 21.72 26.36 -18.40
C GLY A 2 20.99 25.23 -17.67
N LEU A 3 19.67 25.14 -17.87
CA LEU A 3 18.79 24.17 -17.21
C LEU A 3 19.28 22.73 -17.39
N ILE A 4 19.76 22.37 -18.59
CA ILE A 4 20.30 21.05 -18.90
C ILE A 4 21.53 20.72 -18.03
N GLY A 5 22.44 21.68 -17.84
CA GLY A 5 23.62 21.50 -16.99
C GLY A 5 23.28 21.36 -15.51
N LYS A 6 22.17 21.96 -15.05
CA LYS A 6 21.64 21.73 -13.70
C LYS A 6 21.01 20.33 -13.58
N ILE A 7 20.20 19.91 -14.55
CA ILE A 7 19.57 18.58 -14.58
C ILE A 7 20.62 17.47 -14.53
N VAL A 8 21.66 17.55 -15.37
CA VAL A 8 22.75 16.56 -15.40
C VAL A 8 23.53 16.53 -14.09
N ARG A 9 23.77 17.70 -13.47
CA ARG A 9 24.49 17.79 -12.19
C ARG A 9 23.67 17.27 -11.01
N THR A 10 22.36 17.51 -11.01
CA THR A 10 21.46 17.08 -9.92
C THR A 10 21.14 15.58 -10.02
N GLY A 11 21.10 15.00 -11.22
CA GLY A 11 20.84 13.57 -11.41
C GLY A 11 19.43 13.14 -10.98
N ARG A 12 19.22 11.83 -10.78
CA ARG A 12 18.01 11.32 -10.11
C ARG A 12 18.13 11.63 -8.62
N VAL A 13 17.19 12.41 -8.10
CA VAL A 13 17.13 12.79 -6.68
C VAL A 13 16.51 11.68 -5.83
N ALA A 14 15.62 10.89 -6.43
CA ALA A 14 14.97 9.78 -5.73
C ALA A 14 15.98 8.69 -5.36
N GLU A 15 15.83 8.15 -4.16
CA GLU A 15 16.58 7.01 -3.66
C GLU A 15 16.38 5.79 -4.56
N LYS A 16 17.40 4.93 -4.58
CA LYS A 16 17.29 3.65 -5.29
C LYS A 16 16.35 2.75 -4.48
N THR A 17 15.18 2.47 -5.05
CA THR A 17 14.19 1.58 -4.44
C THR A 17 14.58 0.11 -4.61
N ALA A 18 14.02 -0.76 -3.76
CA ALA A 18 14.17 -2.21 -3.91
C ALA A 18 13.73 -2.67 -5.31
N ASP A 19 14.43 -3.68 -5.84
CA ASP A 19 14.07 -4.31 -7.10
C ASP A 19 12.80 -5.16 -6.92
N ARG A 20 11.99 -5.25 -7.99
CA ARG A 20 10.82 -6.13 -8.02
C ARG A 20 11.27 -7.57 -7.69
N ASP A 21 10.58 -8.24 -6.78
CA ASP A 21 10.76 -9.68 -6.57
C ASP A 21 9.89 -10.45 -7.58
N PRO A 22 10.46 -11.21 -8.53
CA PRO A 22 9.69 -12.00 -9.48
C PRO A 22 9.03 -13.23 -8.86
N SER A 23 9.30 -13.57 -7.59
CA SER A 23 8.66 -14.67 -6.87
C SER A 23 7.30 -14.29 -6.26
N GLU A 24 7.01 -12.99 -6.14
CA GLU A 24 5.68 -12.51 -5.77
C GLU A 24 4.69 -12.75 -6.92
N PRO A 25 3.45 -13.16 -6.63
CA PRO A 25 2.49 -13.52 -7.67
C PRO A 25 2.26 -12.35 -8.64
N ASP A 26 2.14 -12.65 -9.95
CA ASP A 26 1.63 -11.71 -10.97
C ASP A 26 0.14 -11.47 -10.68
N ALA A 27 -0.16 -10.75 -9.60
CA ALA A 27 -1.54 -10.50 -9.21
C ALA A 27 -2.12 -9.44 -10.15
N VAL A 28 -3.18 -9.88 -10.82
CA VAL A 28 -3.97 -9.16 -11.82
C VAL A 28 -3.18 -8.88 -13.10
N GLU A 29 -3.28 -9.78 -14.08
CA GLU A 29 -2.85 -9.66 -15.50
C GLU A 29 -3.21 -8.31 -16.20
N ARG A 30 -3.90 -7.38 -15.54
CA ARG A 30 -4.54 -6.20 -16.12
C ARG A 30 -4.09 -4.85 -15.52
N LEU A 31 -3.37 -4.80 -14.39
CA LEU A 31 -2.99 -3.54 -13.73
C LEU A 31 -1.54 -3.08 -14.07
N HIS A 32 -1.08 -3.41 -15.27
CA HIS A 32 0.27 -3.07 -15.71
C HIS A 32 0.46 -1.56 -15.91
N GLY A 33 1.34 -0.98 -15.08
CA GLY A 33 1.82 0.38 -15.21
C GLY A 33 0.88 1.49 -14.74
N SER A 34 -0.28 1.17 -14.18
CA SER A 34 -1.18 2.11 -13.52
C SER A 34 -1.93 1.39 -12.40
N LEU A 35 -1.75 1.84 -11.17
CA LEU A 35 -2.39 1.31 -9.98
C LEU A 35 -2.93 2.46 -9.13
N GLN A 36 -4.24 2.60 -9.05
CA GLN A 36 -4.93 3.57 -8.21
C GLN A 36 -5.35 2.89 -6.91
N LEU A 37 -4.81 3.30 -5.77
CA LEU A 37 -5.11 2.70 -4.47
C LEU A 37 -5.91 3.66 -3.60
N ARG A 38 -6.89 3.13 -2.86
CA ARG A 38 -7.50 3.82 -1.73
C ARG A 38 -6.88 3.29 -0.44
N HIS A 39 -6.18 4.17 0.28
CA HIS A 39 -5.74 3.85 1.64
C HIS A 39 -6.93 3.78 2.61
N VAL A 40 -6.96 2.74 3.45
CA VAL A 40 -7.97 2.52 4.48
C VAL A 40 -7.27 2.17 5.78
N ASP A 41 -7.40 3.06 6.77
CA ASP A 41 -7.02 2.78 8.15
C ASP A 41 -8.17 2.06 8.86
N VAL A 42 -7.90 0.87 9.41
CA VAL A 42 -8.90 0.08 10.16
C VAL A 42 -8.65 0.00 11.66
N GLY A 43 -7.62 0.70 12.16
CA GLY A 43 -7.19 0.66 13.57
C GLY A 43 -5.69 0.83 13.76
N SER A 44 -5.05 1.69 12.96
CA SER A 44 -3.62 1.96 12.97
C SER A 44 -3.22 2.99 14.04
N CYS A 45 -1.93 3.01 14.38
CA CYS A 45 -1.31 4.01 15.25
C CYS A 45 -0.70 5.19 14.49
N ASN A 46 -0.99 5.33 13.19
CA ASN A 46 -0.39 6.28 12.23
C ASN A 46 1.07 5.98 11.80
N GLY A 47 1.69 4.90 12.30
CA GLY A 47 3.06 4.55 11.94
C GLY A 47 3.21 4.16 10.47
N CYS A 48 2.36 3.26 9.98
CA CYS A 48 2.41 2.81 8.59
C CYS A 48 1.99 3.93 7.63
N GLU A 49 1.09 4.82 8.03
CA GLU A 49 0.61 5.96 7.26
C GLU A 49 1.71 6.98 6.98
N ILE A 50 2.62 7.19 7.95
CA ILE A 50 3.80 8.03 7.77
C ILE A 50 4.71 7.44 6.70
N GLU A 51 4.96 6.14 6.72
CA GLU A 51 5.81 5.47 5.71
C GLU A 51 5.13 5.41 4.34
N ILE A 52 3.82 5.19 4.28
CA ILE A 52 3.03 5.29 3.04
C ILE A 52 3.13 6.70 2.48
N SER A 53 2.96 7.74 3.30
CA SER A 53 3.15 9.13 2.88
C SER A 53 4.58 9.38 2.39
N GLY A 54 5.57 8.79 3.06
CA GLY A 54 6.98 8.77 2.66
C GLY A 54 7.18 8.20 1.26
N CYS A 55 6.48 7.13 0.89
CA CYS A 55 6.56 6.53 -0.45
C CYS A 55 6.21 7.52 -1.57
N PHE A 56 5.28 8.46 -1.33
CA PHE A 56 4.87 9.48 -2.31
C PHE A 56 5.64 10.79 -2.17
N SER A 57 6.60 10.87 -1.25
CA SER A 57 7.51 12.01 -1.15
C SER A 57 8.52 12.03 -2.31
N PRO A 58 9.17 13.18 -2.60
CA PRO A 58 10.18 13.27 -3.66
C PRO A 58 11.40 12.35 -3.47
N VAL A 59 11.61 11.81 -2.26
CA VAL A 59 12.73 10.92 -1.95
C VAL A 59 12.48 9.53 -2.53
N TYR A 60 11.26 9.01 -2.44
CA TYR A 60 10.94 7.65 -2.90
C TYR A 60 10.11 7.63 -4.19
N ASP A 61 9.28 8.66 -4.41
CA ASP A 61 8.53 8.94 -5.63
C ASP A 61 7.83 7.71 -6.22
N ALA A 62 6.92 7.08 -5.46
CA ALA A 62 6.15 5.92 -5.92
C ALA A 62 5.34 6.20 -7.20
N GLU A 63 4.97 7.45 -7.47
CA GLU A 63 4.17 7.83 -8.65
C GLU A 63 4.86 7.53 -9.98
N ARG A 64 6.20 7.53 -10.01
CA ARG A 64 6.96 7.17 -11.23
C ARG A 64 6.71 5.73 -11.68
N TYR A 65 6.31 4.86 -10.76
CA TYR A 65 5.98 3.46 -11.05
C TYR A 65 4.50 3.27 -11.43
N GLY A 66 3.73 4.37 -11.55
CA GLY A 66 2.33 4.33 -11.94
C GLY A 66 1.37 4.14 -10.77
N VAL A 67 1.85 4.22 -9.52
CA VAL A 67 1.01 4.11 -8.32
C VAL A 67 0.48 5.49 -7.95
N ARG A 68 -0.80 5.59 -7.60
CA ARG A 68 -1.37 6.82 -7.01
C ARG A 68 -2.36 6.49 -5.91
N LEU A 69 -2.45 7.38 -4.91
CA LEU A 69 -3.52 7.34 -3.92
C LEU A 69 -4.71 8.16 -4.39
N VAL A 70 -5.88 7.54 -4.42
CA VAL A 70 -7.14 8.18 -4.80
C VAL A 70 -8.04 8.39 -3.58
N ALA A 71 -8.82 9.46 -3.60
CA ALA A 71 -9.70 9.82 -2.48
C ALA A 71 -10.97 8.95 -2.40
N SER A 72 -11.49 8.50 -3.55
CA SER A 72 -12.73 7.74 -3.64
C SER A 72 -12.43 6.27 -3.94
N PRO A 73 -13.00 5.31 -3.17
CA PRO A 73 -12.86 3.88 -3.49
C PRO A 73 -13.46 3.54 -4.87
N ARG A 74 -14.43 4.32 -5.36
CA ARG A 74 -15.02 4.13 -6.70
C ARG A 74 -14.06 4.42 -7.86
N HIS A 75 -12.94 5.08 -7.60
CA HIS A 75 -11.89 5.37 -8.57
C HIS A 75 -10.62 4.54 -8.31
N ALA A 76 -10.66 3.63 -7.32
CA ALA A 76 -9.53 2.79 -6.98
C ALA A 76 -9.60 1.47 -7.76
N ASP A 77 -8.43 0.94 -8.07
CA ASP A 77 -8.21 -0.43 -8.54
C ASP A 77 -8.05 -1.39 -7.33
N GLY A 78 -7.82 -0.86 -6.14
CA GLY A 78 -7.66 -1.64 -4.92
C GLY A 78 -7.51 -0.82 -3.65
N LEU A 79 -7.37 -1.53 -2.53
CA LEU A 79 -7.20 -1.00 -1.19
C LEU A 79 -5.78 -1.24 -0.67
N LEU A 80 -5.25 -0.22 0.00
CA LEU A 80 -4.03 -0.31 0.79
C LEU A 80 -4.44 -0.19 2.27
N VAL A 81 -4.42 -1.29 3.00
CA VAL A 81 -5.05 -1.38 4.33
C VAL A 81 -4.01 -1.44 5.43
N THR A 82 -4.19 -0.66 6.48
CA THR A 82 -3.28 -0.56 7.63
C THR A 82 -3.99 -0.78 8.96
N GLY A 83 -3.25 -1.29 9.94
CA GLY A 83 -3.73 -1.45 11.31
C GLY A 83 -4.47 -2.76 11.56
N VAL A 84 -4.83 -3.00 12.82
CA VAL A 84 -5.68 -4.13 13.20
C VAL A 84 -7.13 -3.80 12.87
N VAL A 85 -7.92 -4.79 12.45
CA VAL A 85 -9.33 -4.53 12.15
C VAL A 85 -10.09 -4.36 13.47
N THR A 86 -10.37 -3.13 13.85
CA THR A 86 -11.17 -2.87 15.06
C THR A 86 -12.63 -3.25 14.85
N GLN A 87 -13.34 -3.59 15.93
CA GLN A 87 -14.77 -3.93 15.86
C GLN A 87 -15.58 -2.83 15.14
N ASN A 88 -15.26 -1.56 15.41
CA ASN A 88 -15.95 -0.41 14.84
C ASN A 88 -15.64 -0.19 13.35
N MET A 89 -14.44 -0.57 12.89
CA MET A 89 -14.01 -0.36 11.50
C MET A 89 -14.36 -1.52 10.57
N SER A 90 -14.69 -2.71 11.09
CA SER A 90 -15.06 -3.88 10.29
C SER A 90 -16.11 -3.59 9.20
N ARG A 91 -17.19 -2.89 9.57
CA ARG A 91 -18.25 -2.50 8.63
C ARG A 91 -17.76 -1.49 7.59
N ALA A 92 -16.99 -0.49 8.02
CA ALA A 92 -16.47 0.54 7.12
C ALA A 92 -15.50 -0.04 6.10
N LEU A 93 -14.67 -1.03 6.49
CA LEU A 93 -13.81 -1.77 5.58
C LEU A 93 -14.64 -2.49 4.51
N GLN A 94 -15.67 -3.25 4.91
CA GLN A 94 -16.51 -3.97 3.97
C GLN A 94 -17.23 -3.04 2.99
N GLU A 95 -17.87 -1.97 3.49
CA GLU A 95 -18.56 -0.98 2.65
C GLU A 95 -17.59 -0.27 1.70
N THR A 96 -16.33 -0.09 2.10
CA THR A 96 -15.30 0.51 1.24
C THR A 96 -14.89 -0.47 0.15
N LEU A 97 -14.66 -1.75 0.48
CA LEU A 97 -14.31 -2.79 -0.49
C LEU A 97 -15.44 -3.00 -1.50
N ASP A 98 -16.69 -3.06 -1.04
CA ASP A 98 -17.87 -3.20 -1.90
C ASP A 98 -18.04 -2.01 -2.88
N ALA A 99 -17.47 -0.84 -2.55
CA ALA A 99 -17.49 0.34 -3.39
C ALA A 99 -16.37 0.38 -4.45
N VAL A 100 -15.37 -0.51 -4.37
CA VAL A 100 -14.29 -0.63 -5.35
C VAL A 100 -14.78 -1.43 -6.57
N PRO A 101 -14.57 -0.95 -7.81
CA PRO A 101 -14.88 -1.72 -9.02
C PRO A 101 -14.12 -3.06 -9.05
N ALA A 102 -14.80 -4.14 -9.42
CA ALA A 102 -14.16 -5.44 -9.57
C ALA A 102 -13.30 -5.53 -10.85
N PRO A 103 -12.13 -6.20 -10.82
CA PRO A 103 -11.52 -6.85 -9.66
C PRO A 103 -10.85 -5.85 -8.72
N ALA A 104 -11.11 -5.97 -7.41
CA ALA A 104 -10.52 -5.12 -6.38
C ALA A 104 -9.32 -5.81 -5.73
N LEU A 105 -8.14 -5.19 -5.78
CA LEU A 105 -6.93 -5.67 -5.11
C LEU A 105 -6.94 -5.27 -3.62
N VAL A 106 -6.47 -6.12 -2.72
CA VAL A 106 -6.29 -5.80 -1.30
C VAL A 106 -4.85 -6.05 -0.86
N ILE A 107 -4.18 -5.00 -0.40
CA ILE A 107 -2.80 -5.06 0.11
C ILE A 107 -2.80 -4.75 1.60
N ALA A 108 -2.33 -5.68 2.43
CA ALA A 108 -2.14 -5.50 3.86
C ALA A 108 -0.76 -4.86 4.14
N VAL A 109 -0.73 -3.76 4.90
CA VAL A 109 0.51 -3.07 5.25
C VAL A 109 0.74 -3.06 6.75
N GLY A 110 1.86 -3.64 7.14
CA GLY A 110 2.37 -3.71 8.51
C GLY A 110 1.84 -4.90 9.31
N ASP A 111 2.56 -5.24 10.38
CA ASP A 111 2.33 -6.45 11.17
C ASP A 111 0.94 -6.50 11.81
N CYS A 112 0.37 -5.33 12.12
CA CYS A 112 -1.00 -5.23 12.63
C CYS A 112 -2.04 -5.69 11.61
N ALA A 113 -1.87 -5.37 10.33
CA ALA A 113 -2.80 -5.80 9.28
C ALA A 113 -2.58 -7.27 8.90
N VAL A 114 -1.30 -7.69 8.82
CA VAL A 114 -0.88 -9.03 8.39
C VAL A 114 -1.21 -10.11 9.43
N SER A 115 -0.87 -9.87 10.71
CA SER A 115 -0.97 -10.89 11.77
C SER A 115 -1.76 -10.44 13.01
N GLY A 116 -2.35 -9.24 13.00
CA GLY A 116 -2.98 -8.63 14.16
C GLY A 116 -1.97 -8.03 15.17
N GLY A 117 -0.68 -8.29 15.00
CA GLY A 117 0.40 -7.76 15.84
C GLY A 117 0.15 -8.01 17.34
N ILE A 118 0.51 -7.04 18.17
CA ILE A 118 0.36 -7.13 19.64
C ILE A 118 -1.09 -7.00 20.12
N PHE A 119 -2.04 -6.68 19.24
CA PHE A 119 -3.43 -6.36 19.61
C PHE A 119 -4.42 -7.46 19.22
N LEU A 120 -3.98 -8.56 18.60
CA LEU A 120 -4.84 -9.63 18.06
C LEU A 120 -5.85 -10.15 19.10
N ASP A 121 -5.43 -10.36 20.34
CA ASP A 121 -6.26 -10.90 21.42
C ASP A 121 -7.09 -9.83 22.17
N SER A 122 -7.09 -8.58 21.71
CA SER A 122 -7.82 -7.49 22.36
C SER A 122 -9.33 -7.58 22.09
N TYR A 123 -10.14 -7.32 23.11
CA TYR A 123 -11.62 -7.28 22.99
C TYR A 123 -12.12 -6.28 21.93
N ALA A 124 -11.34 -5.23 21.66
CA ALA A 124 -11.69 -4.16 20.73
C ALA A 124 -11.29 -4.49 19.27
N VAL A 125 -10.54 -5.56 19.07
CA VAL A 125 -10.09 -6.04 17.76
C VAL A 125 -11.03 -7.15 17.30
N ARG A 126 -11.40 -7.11 16.02
CA ARG A 126 -12.22 -8.13 15.36
C ARG A 126 -11.36 -9.30 14.88
N GLY A 127 -10.16 -9.01 14.41
CA GLY A 127 -9.18 -9.98 13.90
C GLY A 127 -8.07 -9.31 13.09
N GLN A 128 -7.24 -10.12 12.45
CA GLN A 128 -6.32 -9.68 11.40
C GLN A 128 -7.09 -9.43 10.09
N LEU A 129 -6.45 -8.80 9.10
CA LEU A 129 -7.16 -8.42 7.86
C LEU A 129 -7.70 -9.64 7.11
N SER A 130 -6.89 -10.70 7.02
CA SER A 130 -7.23 -11.95 6.32
C SER A 130 -8.34 -12.76 6.98
N ASP A 131 -8.77 -12.42 8.20
CA ASP A 131 -9.96 -13.02 8.82
C ASP A 131 -11.27 -12.45 8.23
N LEU A 132 -11.22 -11.28 7.59
CA LEU A 132 -12.41 -10.57 7.09
C LEU A 132 -12.47 -10.47 5.57
N VAL A 133 -11.34 -10.30 4.90
CA VAL A 133 -11.27 -10.09 3.45
C VAL A 133 -10.14 -10.90 2.84
N ASP A 134 -10.28 -11.27 1.56
CA ASP A 134 -9.20 -11.90 0.81
C ASP A 134 -8.08 -10.88 0.58
N VAL A 135 -6.85 -11.23 1.01
CA VAL A 135 -5.66 -10.39 0.89
C VAL A 135 -4.80 -10.92 -0.25
N ASP A 136 -4.45 -10.06 -1.20
CA ASP A 136 -3.61 -10.41 -2.36
C ASP A 136 -2.13 -10.29 -2.05
N PHE A 137 -1.74 -9.25 -1.29
CA PHE A 137 -0.36 -9.01 -0.89
C PHE A 137 -0.25 -8.59 0.57
N GLU A 138 0.84 -9.01 1.20
CA GLU A 138 1.18 -8.69 2.58
C GLU A 138 2.55 -8.00 2.62
N ILE A 139 2.62 -6.86 3.30
CA ILE A 139 3.86 -6.10 3.50
C ILE A 139 4.19 -6.13 5.00
N PRO A 140 4.98 -7.10 5.48
CA PRO A 140 5.32 -7.21 6.90
C PRO A 140 6.26 -6.07 7.34
N GLY A 141 6.12 -5.61 8.58
CA GLY A 141 6.91 -4.55 9.21
C GLY A 141 6.16 -3.72 10.25
N CYS A 142 6.89 -3.02 11.14
CA CYS A 142 6.28 -2.21 12.21
C CYS A 142 7.02 -0.87 12.46
N PRO A 143 6.83 0.15 11.59
CA PRO A 143 6.22 0.05 10.25
C PRO A 143 7.20 -0.52 9.21
N PRO A 144 6.72 -1.04 8.08
CA PRO A 144 7.59 -1.42 6.96
C PRO A 144 8.27 -0.19 6.35
N ASP A 145 9.52 -0.35 5.92
CA ASP A 145 10.27 0.73 5.28
C ASP A 145 9.63 1.12 3.93
N PRO A 146 9.66 2.41 3.52
CA PRO A 146 9.10 2.85 2.25
C PRO A 146 9.62 2.07 1.04
N SER A 147 10.88 1.63 1.07
CA SER A 147 11.45 0.81 -0.01
C SER A 147 10.81 -0.58 -0.12
N GLN A 148 10.37 -1.17 1.00
CA GLN A 148 9.66 -2.44 1.04
C GLN A 148 8.24 -2.28 0.49
N ILE A 149 7.54 -1.22 0.91
CA ILE A 149 6.21 -0.89 0.41
C ILE A 149 6.26 -0.72 -1.12
N ILE A 150 7.23 0.06 -1.61
CA ILE A 150 7.40 0.28 -3.05
C ILE A 150 7.78 -1.01 -3.79
N GLY A 151 8.57 -1.89 -3.19
CA GLY A 151 8.92 -3.19 -3.78
C GLY A 151 7.67 -3.97 -4.21
N VAL A 152 6.71 -4.13 -3.29
CA VAL A 152 5.45 -4.83 -3.56
C VAL A 152 4.59 -4.07 -4.57
N LEU A 153 4.48 -2.73 -4.45
CA LEU A 153 3.74 -1.93 -5.42
C LEU A 153 4.32 -2.02 -6.85
N ARG A 154 5.63 -2.22 -6.97
CA ARG A 154 6.32 -2.46 -8.24
C ARG A 154 6.05 -3.87 -8.79
N CYS A 155 5.88 -4.87 -7.92
CA CYS A 155 5.41 -6.19 -8.33
C CYS A 155 4.03 -6.09 -8.98
N VAL A 156 3.09 -5.39 -8.33
CA VAL A 156 1.73 -5.17 -8.85
C VAL A 156 1.74 -4.38 -10.18
N THR A 157 2.48 -3.28 -10.25
CA THR A 157 2.50 -2.44 -11.46
C THR A 157 3.35 -3.01 -12.59
N GLY A 158 4.24 -3.97 -12.31
CA GLY A 158 5.16 -4.55 -13.27
C GLY A 158 6.24 -3.59 -13.78
N ARG A 159 6.59 -2.53 -13.02
CA ARG A 159 7.60 -1.50 -13.37
C ARG A 159 8.72 -1.45 -12.36
#